data_AF-A0A8J8G5K8-F1
#
_entry.id   AF-A0A8J8G5K8-F1
#
_cell.length_a   1.000
_cell.length_b   1.000
_cell.length_c   1.000
_cell.angle_alpha   90.00
_cell.angle_beta   90.00
_cell.angle_gamma   90.00
#
_symmetry.space_group_name_H-M   'P 1'
#
loop_
_entity.id
_entity.type
_entity.pdbx_description
1 polymer ?
#
loop_
_entity_poly.entity_id
_entity_poly.type
_entity_poly.pdbx_seq_one_letter_code
_entity_poly.pdbx_strand_id
1 'polypeptide(L)'
;MKKVFVLSIFCILISCSKISPAKFWQDFHSDLIITENSDQGPFGGTAEIIWDNNLQNIDKSDFLKFAFENGWNLKDSLKVKNGILNENSSDFSFQLINQNNLINSDFKDATIYIFQTDLLKLKADTEISTENNAFLFINKENSKLKMFNIWGE
;
A
#
# COMPACT_ATOMS: atom_id res chain seq x y z
N MET A 1 45.85 -7.42 -37.95
CA MET A 1 44.98 -8.46 -37.36
C MET A 1 45.00 -8.33 -35.85
N LYS A 2 43.79 -8.23 -35.25
CA LYS A 2 43.43 -8.59 -33.86
C LYS A 2 44.05 -7.77 -32.72
N LYS A 3 43.36 -7.34 -31.67
CA LYS A 3 41.93 -7.21 -31.34
C LYS A 3 41.93 -6.19 -30.18
N VAL A 4 41.00 -5.25 -30.21
CA VAL A 4 40.60 -4.38 -29.09
C VAL A 4 40.28 -5.25 -27.86
N PHE A 5 40.72 -4.84 -26.66
CA PHE A 5 39.99 -5.11 -25.43
C PHE A 5 40.23 -3.97 -24.42
N VAL A 6 39.54 -2.85 -24.66
CA VAL A 6 39.13 -1.94 -23.60
C VAL A 6 37.98 -2.63 -22.89
N LEU A 7 38.19 -3.16 -21.69
CA LEU A 7 37.09 -3.63 -20.85
C LEU A 7 36.89 -2.61 -19.72
N SER A 8 36.21 -1.52 -20.07
CA SER A 8 35.53 -0.66 -19.11
C SER A 8 34.53 -1.51 -18.33
N ILE A 9 34.90 -1.91 -17.12
CA ILE A 9 33.94 -2.32 -16.10
C ILE A 9 33.37 -1.04 -15.50
N PHE A 10 32.56 -0.35 -16.31
CA PHE A 10 31.51 0.52 -15.80
C PHE A 10 30.40 -0.44 -15.38
N CYS A 11 30.59 -1.12 -14.24
CA CYS A 11 29.48 -1.73 -13.52
C CYS A 11 28.63 -0.56 -13.04
N ILE A 12 27.68 -0.17 -13.89
CA ILE A 12 26.56 0.68 -13.53
C ILE A 12 25.80 -0.12 -12.47
N LEU A 13 26.20 0.06 -11.22
CA LEU A 13 25.43 -0.31 -10.05
C LEU A 13 24.20 0.61 -9.99
N ILE A 14 23.33 0.53 -10.99
CA ILE A 14 21.89 0.64 -10.75
C ILE A 14 21.53 -0.65 -10.00
N SER A 15 22.03 -0.74 -8.77
CA SER A 15 21.45 -1.60 -7.76
C SER A 15 19.97 -1.27 -7.79
N CYS A 16 19.17 -2.31 -8.00
CA CYS A 16 17.73 -2.24 -8.18
C CYS A 16 17.14 -1.53 -6.95
N SER A 17 17.02 -0.21 -7.03
CA SER A 17 16.57 0.67 -5.97
C SER A 17 15.06 0.63 -5.91
N LYS A 18 14.47 -0.57 -5.84
CA LYS A 18 13.14 -0.70 -5.28
C LYS A 18 13.30 -0.42 -3.79
N ILE A 19 13.36 0.89 -3.52
CA ILE A 19 13.00 1.54 -2.28
C ILE A 19 11.92 0.68 -1.63
N SER A 20 12.17 0.28 -0.38
CA SER A 20 11.29 -0.55 0.46
C SER A 20 9.81 -0.39 0.09
N PRO A 21 9.05 -1.49 -0.05
CA PRO A 21 7.61 -1.44 -0.34
C PRO A 21 6.89 -0.34 0.43
N ALA A 22 6.08 0.46 -0.28
CA ALA A 22 5.29 1.57 0.26
C ALA A 22 6.07 2.69 0.97
N LYS A 23 7.41 2.68 0.98
CA LYS A 23 8.22 3.68 1.71
C LYS A 23 8.06 5.11 1.18
N PHE A 24 7.71 5.28 -0.09
CA PHE A 24 7.44 6.58 -0.69
C PHE A 24 6.31 7.36 0.02
N TRP A 25 5.43 6.67 0.77
CA TRP A 25 4.39 7.32 1.57
C TRP A 25 4.92 8.08 2.80
N GLN A 26 6.14 7.79 3.27
CA GLN A 26 6.73 8.47 4.43
C GLN A 26 6.94 9.97 4.19
N ASP A 27 7.16 10.36 2.94
CA ASP A 27 7.38 11.76 2.57
C ASP A 27 6.07 12.51 2.24
N PHE A 28 4.96 11.78 2.02
CA PHE A 28 3.67 12.35 1.68
C PHE A 28 2.99 12.95 2.91
N HIS A 29 2.91 14.29 2.99
CA HIS A 29 2.37 15.02 4.16
C HIS A 29 2.92 14.49 5.48
N SER A 30 4.25 14.35 5.56
CA SER A 30 4.95 13.78 6.71
C SER A 30 4.66 14.51 8.03
N ASP A 31 4.31 15.79 7.97
CA ASP A 31 3.91 16.61 9.11
C ASP A 31 2.56 16.21 9.73
N LEU A 32 1.75 15.44 9.01
CA LEU A 32 0.44 14.95 9.46
C LEU A 32 0.46 13.48 9.89
N ILE A 33 1.60 12.78 9.73
CA ILE A 33 1.72 11.37 10.12
C ILE A 33 1.65 11.25 11.65
N ILE A 34 0.71 10.45 12.14
CA ILE A 34 0.55 10.13 13.56
C ILE A 34 0.94 8.69 13.91
N THR A 35 0.94 7.80 12.91
CA THR A 35 1.39 6.41 13.06
C THR A 35 2.16 6.03 11.82
N GLU A 36 3.31 5.40 12.02
CA GLU A 36 4.12 4.78 10.98
C GLU A 36 4.62 3.44 11.51
N ASN A 37 4.17 2.35 10.89
CA ASN A 37 4.63 1.00 11.19
C ASN A 37 5.13 0.36 9.90
N SER A 38 6.31 -0.26 9.96
CA SER A 38 6.78 -1.09 8.86
C SER A 38 7.50 -2.31 9.40
N ASP A 39 7.01 -3.48 9.00
CA ASP A 39 7.69 -4.75 9.21
C ASP A 39 8.18 -5.25 7.86
N GLN A 40 9.49 -5.44 7.75
CA GLN A 40 10.18 -5.77 6.50
C GLN A 40 10.99 -7.04 6.73
N GLY A 41 10.48 -8.16 6.24
CA GLY A 41 11.13 -9.46 6.29
C GLY A 41 11.69 -9.88 4.93
N PRO A 42 12.63 -10.85 4.90
CA PRO A 42 13.18 -11.39 3.66
C PRO A 42 12.13 -12.09 2.77
N PHE A 43 10.98 -12.48 3.34
CA PHE A 43 9.93 -13.24 2.67
C PHE A 43 8.59 -12.49 2.57
N GLY A 44 8.53 -11.24 3.03
CA GLY A 44 7.27 -10.50 3.12
C GLY A 44 7.31 -9.40 4.15
N GLY A 45 6.21 -8.67 4.26
CA GLY A 45 6.11 -7.60 5.23
C GLY A 45 4.83 -6.81 5.14
N THR A 46 4.75 -5.79 5.99
CA THR A 46 3.65 -4.84 6.05
C THR A 46 4.18 -3.42 6.16
N ALA A 47 3.39 -2.48 5.65
CA ALA A 47 3.58 -1.05 5.86
C ALA A 47 2.23 -0.44 6.19
N GLU A 48 2.19 0.38 7.24
CA GLU A 48 1.02 1.13 7.67
C GLU A 48 1.42 2.58 7.97
N ILE A 49 0.68 3.52 7.41
CA ILE A 49 0.79 4.94 7.77
C ILE A 49 -0.61 5.48 8.05
N ILE A 50 -0.75 6.25 9.12
CA ILE A 50 -2.00 6.95 9.46
C ILE A 50 -1.71 8.44 9.55
N TRP A 51 -2.51 9.24 8.86
CA TRP A 51 -2.43 10.70 8.89
C TRP A 51 -3.60 11.30 9.69
N ASP A 52 -3.32 12.37 10.42
CA ASP A 52 -4.32 13.26 11.01
C ASP A 52 -4.61 14.43 10.07
N ASN A 53 -5.79 14.40 9.46
CA ASN A 53 -6.23 15.34 8.44
C ASN A 53 -7.15 16.42 9.02
N ASN A 54 -7.10 16.69 10.33
CA ASN A 54 -7.88 17.78 10.95
C ASN A 54 -7.24 19.17 10.72
N LEU A 55 -5.91 19.22 10.51
CA LEU A 55 -5.14 20.47 10.41
C LEU A 55 -4.89 20.91 8.97
N GLN A 56 -4.81 19.94 8.06
CA GLN A 56 -4.72 20.16 6.63
C GLN A 56 -5.79 19.29 5.99
N ASN A 57 -6.43 19.78 4.94
CA ASN A 57 -7.44 19.02 4.21
C ASN A 57 -6.77 18.32 3.02
N ILE A 58 -5.98 17.26 3.27
CA ILE A 58 -5.54 16.39 2.17
C ILE A 58 -6.78 15.99 1.39
N ASP A 59 -6.82 16.34 0.11
CA ASP A 59 -7.90 15.97 -0.77
C ASP A 59 -7.73 14.50 -1.16
N LYS A 60 -8.85 13.77 -1.23
CA LYS A 60 -8.87 12.41 -1.76
C LYS A 60 -8.15 12.32 -3.11
N SER A 61 -8.34 13.30 -3.99
CA SER A 61 -7.72 13.33 -5.33
C SER A 61 -6.19 13.39 -5.25
N ASP A 62 -5.62 14.16 -4.32
CA ASP A 62 -4.17 14.20 -4.09
C ASP A 62 -3.67 12.84 -3.59
N PHE A 63 -4.40 12.22 -2.65
CA PHE A 63 -4.07 10.90 -2.11
C PHE A 63 -4.06 9.80 -3.18
N LEU A 64 -5.09 9.77 -4.05
CA LEU A 64 -5.18 8.80 -5.14
C LEU A 64 -4.16 9.09 -6.25
N LYS A 65 -3.90 10.37 -6.56
CA LYS A 65 -2.92 10.78 -7.56
C LYS A 65 -1.51 10.37 -7.13
N PHE A 66 -1.15 10.60 -5.86
CA PHE A 66 0.15 10.23 -5.34
C PHE A 66 0.39 8.72 -5.40
N ALA A 67 -0.64 7.92 -5.10
CA ALA A 67 -0.57 6.46 -5.28
C ALA A 67 -0.28 6.09 -6.74
N PHE A 68 -1.02 6.68 -7.69
CA PHE A 68 -0.83 6.44 -9.12
C PHE A 68 0.56 6.83 -9.63
N GLU A 69 1.07 7.99 -9.21
CA GLU A 69 2.41 8.48 -9.59
C GLU A 69 3.53 7.57 -9.07
N ASN A 70 3.27 6.80 -8.01
CA ASN A 70 4.19 5.81 -7.44
C ASN A 70 3.87 4.37 -7.90
N GLY A 71 3.10 4.20 -8.98
CA GLY A 71 2.89 2.92 -9.65
C GLY A 71 1.77 2.06 -9.05
N TRP A 72 0.99 2.57 -8.10
CA TRP A 72 -0.17 1.87 -7.56
C TRP A 72 -1.40 2.13 -8.44
N ASN A 73 -1.99 1.08 -8.99
CA ASN A 73 -3.11 1.18 -9.91
C ASN A 73 -4.42 0.91 -9.18
N LEU A 74 -5.33 1.89 -9.14
CA LEU A 74 -6.64 1.73 -8.52
C LEU A 74 -7.46 0.64 -9.25
N LYS A 75 -7.97 -0.33 -8.49
CA LYS A 75 -8.81 -1.43 -9.02
C LYS A 75 -10.24 -1.35 -8.59
N ASP A 76 -10.47 -1.02 -7.32
CA ASP A 76 -11.80 -1.02 -6.75
C ASP A 76 -11.90 -0.05 -5.57
N SER A 77 -13.14 0.15 -5.10
CA SER A 77 -13.42 0.86 -3.87
C SER A 77 -14.59 0.24 -3.11
N LEU A 78 -14.44 0.10 -1.81
CA LEU A 78 -15.43 -0.47 -0.89
C LEU A 78 -15.93 0.58 0.08
N LYS A 79 -17.16 0.38 0.57
CA LYS A 79 -17.73 1.20 1.65
C LYS A 79 -17.87 0.36 2.91
N VAL A 80 -17.33 0.89 4.00
CA VAL A 80 -17.55 0.40 5.36
C VAL A 80 -18.64 1.25 5.99
N LYS A 81 -19.60 0.60 6.66
CA LYS A 81 -20.61 1.28 7.48
C LYS A 81 -20.71 0.61 8.83
N ASN A 82 -20.62 1.39 9.92
CA ASN A 82 -20.66 0.88 11.29
C ASN A 82 -19.69 -0.29 11.55
N GLY A 83 -18.50 -0.27 10.94
CA GLY A 83 -17.47 -1.31 11.04
C GLY A 83 -17.70 -2.52 10.14
N ILE A 84 -18.78 -2.52 9.35
CA ILE A 84 -19.18 -3.65 8.50
C ILE A 84 -18.79 -3.34 7.05
N LEU A 85 -17.99 -4.23 6.47
CA LEU A 85 -17.73 -4.31 5.03
C LEU A 85 -18.89 -5.03 4.36
N ASN A 86 -19.63 -4.33 3.51
CA ASN A 86 -20.80 -4.89 2.82
C ASN A 86 -20.44 -5.68 1.55
N GLU A 87 -19.39 -6.51 1.60
CA GLU A 87 -19.06 -7.46 0.53
C GLU A 87 -18.58 -8.80 1.09
N ASN A 88 -19.39 -9.83 0.88
CA ASN A 88 -18.97 -11.23 1.01
C ASN A 88 -18.32 -11.66 -0.30
N SER A 89 -17.10 -11.17 -0.55
CA SER A 89 -16.32 -11.57 -1.70
C SER A 89 -15.36 -12.71 -1.33
N SER A 90 -15.28 -13.73 -2.17
CA SER A 90 -14.23 -14.76 -2.09
C SER A 90 -12.87 -14.24 -2.53
N ASP A 91 -12.78 -13.01 -3.03
CA ASP A 91 -11.54 -12.37 -3.43
C ASP A 91 -10.59 -12.21 -2.24
N PHE A 92 -9.35 -12.66 -2.46
CA PHE A 92 -8.33 -12.70 -1.43
C PHE A 92 -8.01 -11.31 -0.86
N SER A 93 -8.10 -10.26 -1.67
CA SER A 93 -7.87 -8.86 -1.29
C SER A 93 -8.81 -8.43 -0.15
N PHE A 94 -10.05 -8.93 -0.16
CA PHE A 94 -11.05 -8.66 0.87
C PHE A 94 -10.75 -9.44 2.16
N GLN A 95 -10.32 -10.70 2.01
CA GLN A 95 -9.88 -11.50 3.14
C GLN A 95 -8.71 -10.82 3.85
N LEU A 96 -7.78 -10.19 3.13
CA LEU A 96 -6.67 -9.44 3.71
C LEU A 96 -7.14 -8.30 4.62
N ILE A 97 -8.18 -7.55 4.23
CA ILE A 97 -8.71 -6.45 5.05
C ILE A 97 -9.25 -6.97 6.39
N ASN A 98 -10.01 -8.08 6.35
CA ASN A 98 -10.59 -8.70 7.54
C ASN A 98 -9.55 -9.40 8.42
N GLN A 99 -8.64 -10.18 7.82
CA GLN A 99 -7.61 -10.94 8.53
C GLN A 99 -6.62 -10.04 9.28
N ASN A 100 -6.31 -8.87 8.72
CA ASN A 100 -5.42 -7.89 9.34
C ASN A 100 -6.15 -6.89 10.24
N ASN A 101 -7.47 -7.08 10.50
CA ASN A 101 -8.29 -6.20 11.34
C ASN A 101 -8.14 -4.72 10.99
N LEU A 102 -8.11 -4.38 9.69
CA LEU A 102 -7.76 -3.02 9.25
C LEU A 102 -8.85 -1.98 9.55
N ILE A 103 -10.07 -2.43 9.84
CA ILE A 103 -11.22 -1.58 10.21
C ILE A 103 -11.26 -1.47 11.73
N ASN A 104 -10.90 -0.29 12.24
CA ASN A 104 -10.99 0.06 13.65
C ASN A 104 -12.06 1.16 13.88
N SER A 105 -12.11 1.74 15.08
CA SER A 105 -13.07 2.79 15.43
C SER A 105 -13.02 4.01 14.50
N ASP A 106 -11.83 4.38 14.03
CA ASP A 106 -11.60 5.58 13.21
C ASP A 106 -12.07 5.35 11.76
N PHE A 107 -12.09 4.09 11.32
CA PHE A 107 -12.47 3.69 9.98
C PHE A 107 -13.77 2.85 9.94
N LYS A 108 -14.59 2.93 10.99
CA LYS A 108 -15.89 2.23 11.05
C LYS A 108 -16.87 2.71 9.97
N ASP A 109 -16.77 3.98 9.56
CA ASP A 109 -17.48 4.54 8.42
C ASP A 109 -16.42 5.11 7.49
N ALA A 110 -16.08 4.37 6.44
CA ALA A 110 -14.94 4.70 5.58
C ALA A 110 -15.17 4.26 4.14
N THR A 111 -14.42 4.87 3.23
CA THR A 111 -14.19 4.33 1.88
C THR A 111 -12.79 3.73 1.84
N ILE A 112 -12.69 2.49 1.36
CA ILE A 112 -11.42 1.80 1.16
C ILE A 112 -11.16 1.73 -0.34
N TYR A 113 -10.02 2.20 -0.81
CA TYR A 113 -9.56 2.06 -2.18
C TYR A 113 -8.56 0.91 -2.25
N ILE A 114 -8.79 0.00 -3.19
CA ILE A 114 -7.94 -1.17 -3.40
C ILE A 114 -7.04 -0.91 -4.59
N PHE A 115 -5.74 -1.09 -4.39
CA PHE A 115 -4.72 -0.87 -5.40
C PHE A 115 -3.99 -2.16 -5.73
N GLN A 116 -3.74 -2.35 -7.03
CA GLN A 116 -2.76 -3.30 -7.53
C GLN A 116 -1.36 -2.67 -7.39
N THR A 117 -0.44 -3.42 -6.78
CA THR A 117 0.99 -3.08 -6.68
C THR A 117 1.84 -3.99 -7.57
N ASP A 118 3.16 -3.81 -7.56
CA ASP A 118 4.13 -4.69 -8.20
C ASP A 118 4.62 -5.84 -7.30
N LEU A 119 4.01 -5.98 -6.12
CA LEU A 119 4.35 -6.98 -5.12
C LEU A 119 3.21 -7.97 -4.95
N LEU A 120 3.56 -9.25 -4.81
CA LEU A 120 2.59 -10.32 -4.64
C LEU A 120 2.34 -10.58 -3.15
N LYS A 121 1.07 -10.77 -2.78
CA LYS A 121 0.68 -11.42 -1.53
C LYS A 121 0.23 -12.84 -1.83
N LEU A 122 0.87 -13.82 -1.20
CA LEU A 122 0.50 -15.23 -1.25
C LEU A 122 -0.33 -15.58 -0.01
N LYS A 123 -1.24 -16.54 -0.16
CA LYS A 123 -1.91 -17.17 0.97
C LYS A 123 -1.17 -18.47 1.30
N ALA A 124 -0.57 -18.52 2.49
CA ALA A 124 0.18 -19.67 2.98
C ALA A 124 -0.55 -21.00 2.72
N ASP A 125 0.21 -22.02 2.30
CA ASP A 125 -0.25 -23.37 1.98
C ASP A 125 -1.34 -23.46 0.89
N THR A 126 -1.44 -22.46 0.01
CA THR A 126 -2.36 -22.47 -1.13
C THR A 126 -1.71 -21.89 -2.40
N GLU A 127 -2.34 -22.11 -3.56
CA GLU A 127 -1.95 -21.46 -4.82
C GLU A 127 -2.61 -20.08 -5.00
N ILE A 128 -3.32 -19.58 -3.99
CA ILE A 128 -4.03 -18.30 -4.06
C ILE A 128 -3.04 -17.16 -3.85
N SER A 129 -3.06 -16.19 -4.77
CA SER A 129 -2.23 -14.99 -4.72
C SER A 129 -2.98 -13.76 -5.23
N THR A 130 -2.50 -12.58 -4.86
CA THR A 130 -3.04 -11.30 -5.35
C THR A 130 -1.97 -10.21 -5.35
N GLU A 131 -2.03 -9.33 -6.33
CA GLU A 131 -1.28 -8.06 -6.34
C GLU A 131 -2.15 -6.90 -5.83
N ASN A 132 -3.44 -7.14 -5.58
CA ASN A 132 -4.39 -6.18 -5.01
C ASN A 132 -4.26 -6.16 -3.48
N ASN A 133 -3.09 -5.74 -3.01
CA ASN A 133 -2.64 -5.89 -1.63
C ASN A 133 -2.26 -4.55 -0.98
N ALA A 134 -2.64 -3.43 -1.62
CA ALA A 134 -2.53 -2.09 -1.08
C ALA A 134 -3.92 -1.47 -0.89
N PHE A 135 -4.11 -0.80 0.24
CA PHE A 135 -5.39 -0.27 0.67
C PHE A 135 -5.22 1.15 1.18
N LEU A 136 -6.03 2.06 0.66
CA LEU A 136 -6.13 3.43 1.17
C LEU A 136 -7.49 3.65 1.79
N PHE A 137 -7.53 4.05 3.06
CA PHE A 137 -8.73 4.30 3.82
C PHE A 137 -8.92 5.80 3.98
N ILE A 138 -10.14 6.25 3.72
CA ILE A 138 -10.60 7.60 4.02
C ILE A 138 -11.84 7.47 4.90
N ASN A 139 -11.75 7.94 6.15
CA ASN A 139 -12.92 7.96 7.02
C ASN A 139 -13.97 8.94 6.49
N LYS A 140 -15.21 8.79 6.94
CA LYS A 140 -16.36 9.55 6.44
C LYS A 140 -16.18 11.07 6.55
N GLU A 141 -15.53 11.53 7.61
CA GLU A 141 -15.27 12.94 7.88
C GLU A 141 -14.03 13.48 7.15
N ASN A 142 -13.27 12.62 6.45
CA ASN A 142 -11.98 12.93 5.86
C ASN A 142 -10.96 13.51 6.88
N SER A 143 -11.11 13.17 8.16
CA SER A 143 -10.23 13.62 9.25
C SER A 143 -9.12 12.64 9.57
N LYS A 144 -9.25 11.38 9.13
CA LYS A 144 -8.21 10.35 9.24
C LYS A 144 -8.06 9.63 7.91
N LEU A 145 -6.81 9.48 7.50
CA LEU A 145 -6.40 8.72 6.33
C LEU A 145 -5.50 7.58 6.77
N LYS A 146 -5.58 6.43 6.10
CA LYS A 146 -4.68 5.31 6.36
C LYS A 146 -4.23 4.67 5.06
N MET A 147 -2.96 4.33 4.99
CA MET A 147 -2.38 3.46 3.98
C MET A 147 -2.00 2.15 4.65
N PHE A 148 -2.33 1.04 4.01
CA PHE A 148 -1.85 -0.28 4.40
C PHE A 148 -1.40 -1.06 3.16
N ASN A 149 -0.22 -1.66 3.21
CA ASN A 149 0.25 -2.57 2.18
C ASN A 149 0.83 -3.83 2.83
N ILE A 150 0.58 -4.98 2.21
CA ILE A 150 1.06 -6.29 2.67
C ILE A 150 1.56 -7.10 1.48
N TRP A 151 2.72 -7.74 1.61
CA TRP A 151 3.29 -8.56 0.53
C TRP A 151 4.03 -9.77 1.11
N GLY A 152 4.43 -10.68 0.22
CA GLY A 152 5.09 -11.93 0.58
C GLY A 152 4.10 -13.01 0.98
N GLU A 153 4.59 -14.02 1.71
CA GLU A 153 3.79 -15.17 2.17
C GLU A 153 2.99 -14.89 3.45
#